data_AF-A0A1Y2C930-F1
#
_entry.id   AF-A0A1Y2C930-F1
#
_cell.length_a   1.000
_cell.length_b   1.000
_cell.length_c   1.000
_cell.angle_alpha   90.00
_cell.angle_beta   90.00
_cell.angle_gamma   90.00
#
_symmetry.space_group_name_H-M   'P 1'
#
loop_
_entity.id
_entity.type
_entity.pdbx_description
1 polymer ?
#
loop_
_entity_poly.entity_id
_entity_poly.type
_entity_poly.pdbx_seq_one_letter_code
_entity_poly.pdbx_strand_id
1 'polypeptide(L)'
;MTQEEQEQLKKCSTPESIAEFYYNCSIALVSHDGTPSKGDEPIFNYGNKFALEKFGYDIDEWCKLPSKYSAEREEQTERDILLKETEEKGFAKEYNMRRISKTGEIFYAKECIVWNLVDANGQLIGQAATF
;
A
#
# COMPACT_ATOMS: atom_id res chain seq x y z
N MET A 1 -14.03 4.99 -0.01
CA MET A 1 -14.48 5.83 -1.15
C MET A 1 -15.89 6.35 -0.89
N THR A 2 -16.11 7.64 -1.09
CA THR A 2 -17.44 8.27 -1.02
C THR A 2 -18.27 7.97 -2.27
N GLN A 3 -19.57 8.28 -2.26
CA GLN A 3 -20.41 8.17 -3.46
C GLN A 3 -19.96 9.13 -4.57
N GLU A 4 -19.51 10.33 -4.21
CA GLU A 4 -19.01 11.33 -5.17
C GLU A 4 -17.75 10.82 -5.89
N GLU A 5 -16.81 10.25 -5.15
CA GLU A 5 -15.61 9.66 -5.72
C GLU A 5 -15.92 8.47 -6.64
N GLN A 6 -16.94 7.66 -6.30
CA GLN A 6 -17.41 6.58 -7.19
C GLN A 6 -17.95 7.13 -8.51
N GLU A 7 -18.71 8.22 -8.48
CA GLU A 7 -19.22 8.87 -9.70
C GLU A 7 -18.12 9.58 -10.49
N GLN A 8 -17.09 10.09 -9.83
CA GLN A 8 -15.91 10.66 -10.49
C GLN A 8 -15.11 9.55 -11.19
N LEU A 9 -14.83 8.44 -10.52
CA LEU A 9 -14.08 7.32 -11.10
C LEU A 9 -14.75 6.77 -12.37
N LYS A 10 -16.09 6.69 -12.40
CA LYS A 10 -16.85 6.28 -13.60
C LYS A 10 -16.63 7.17 -14.81
N LYS A 11 -16.18 8.41 -14.63
CA LYS A 11 -15.90 9.37 -15.71
C LYS A 11 -14.46 9.27 -16.21
N CYS A 12 -13.56 8.63 -15.46
CA CYS A 12 -12.19 8.39 -15.88
C CYS A 12 -12.16 7.33 -16.98
N SER A 13 -11.64 7.68 -18.15
CA SER A 13 -11.62 6.82 -19.34
C SER A 13 -10.23 6.56 -19.90
N THR A 14 -9.21 7.27 -19.40
CA THR A 14 -7.80 7.07 -19.78
C THR A 14 -6.96 6.67 -18.57
N PRO A 15 -5.84 5.97 -18.77
CA PRO A 15 -4.90 5.64 -17.69
C PRO A 15 -4.48 6.86 -16.85
N GLU A 16 -4.24 8.00 -17.48
CA GLU A 16 -3.83 9.25 -16.81
C GLU A 16 -4.96 9.76 -15.91
N SER A 17 -6.20 9.79 -16.40
CA SER A 17 -7.35 10.23 -15.61
C SER A 17 -7.64 9.29 -14.42
N ILE A 18 -7.37 8.00 -14.58
CA ILE A 18 -7.50 7.01 -13.50
C ILE A 18 -6.37 7.19 -12.48
N ALA A 19 -5.13 7.38 -12.93
CA ALA A 19 -3.99 7.64 -12.06
C ALA A 19 -4.17 8.92 -11.25
N GLU A 20 -4.62 10.01 -11.89
CA GLU A 20 -4.90 11.28 -11.22
C GLU A 20 -6.02 11.15 -10.19
N PHE A 21 -7.07 10.38 -10.49
CA PHE A 21 -8.12 10.07 -9.53
C PHE A 21 -7.57 9.33 -8.30
N TYR A 22 -6.86 8.20 -8.50
CA TYR A 22 -6.32 7.41 -7.40
C TYR A 22 -5.21 8.14 -6.62
N TYR A 23 -4.53 9.09 -7.25
CA TYR A 23 -3.58 9.94 -6.55
C TYR A 23 -4.27 10.83 -5.52
N ASN A 24 -5.48 11.33 -5.82
CA ASN A 24 -6.18 12.34 -5.02
C ASN A 24 -7.36 11.81 -4.18
N CYS A 25 -7.77 10.54 -4.36
CA CYS A 25 -8.91 9.99 -3.63
C CYS A 25 -8.61 9.75 -2.14
N SER A 26 -9.68 9.59 -1.35
CA SER A 26 -9.67 9.39 0.11
C SER A 26 -9.37 7.96 0.57
N ILE A 27 -8.80 7.13 -0.31
CA ILE A 27 -8.34 5.78 0.00
C ILE A 27 -6.82 5.79 -0.07
N ALA A 28 -6.15 5.12 0.86
CA ALA A 28 -4.71 4.96 0.79
C ALA A 28 -4.36 3.98 -0.32
N LEU A 29 -3.41 4.32 -1.19
CA LEU A 29 -2.85 3.41 -2.16
C LEU A 29 -1.33 3.49 -2.10
N VAL A 30 -0.69 2.36 -1.80
CA VAL A 30 0.77 2.27 -1.63
C VAL A 30 1.30 1.02 -2.32
N SER A 31 2.57 1.05 -2.69
CA SER A 31 3.31 -0.16 -3.08
C SER A 31 4.75 -0.13 -2.64
N HIS A 32 5.32 -1.31 -2.50
CA HIS A 32 6.74 -1.51 -2.28
C HIS A 32 7.31 -2.49 -3.31
N ASP A 33 8.61 -2.44 -3.51
CA ASP A 33 9.33 -3.48 -4.25
C ASP A 33 9.52 -4.72 -3.38
N GLY A 34 9.96 -5.83 -3.99
CA GLY A 34 10.34 -7.03 -3.25
C GLY A 34 9.19 -7.76 -2.54
N THR A 35 9.50 -8.95 -2.03
CA THR A 35 8.58 -9.81 -1.26
C THR A 35 9.37 -10.58 -0.20
N PRO A 36 8.71 -11.16 0.81
CA PRO A 36 9.38 -11.97 1.82
C PRO A 36 10.30 -13.06 1.25
N SER A 37 9.94 -13.71 0.13
CA SER A 37 10.79 -14.74 -0.49
C SER A 37 12.08 -14.22 -1.13
N LYS A 38 12.16 -12.94 -1.49
CA LYS A 38 13.36 -12.35 -2.11
C LYS A 38 14.46 -12.04 -1.09
N GLY A 39 14.17 -12.10 0.20
CA GLY A 39 15.15 -11.86 1.27
C GLY A 39 15.61 -10.40 1.43
N ASP A 40 15.23 -9.54 0.49
CA ASP A 40 15.44 -8.09 0.56
C ASP A 40 14.37 -7.43 1.43
N GLU A 41 14.76 -6.39 2.15
CA GLU A 41 13.84 -5.57 2.93
C GLU A 41 12.99 -4.72 1.97
N PRO A 42 11.67 -4.95 1.86
CA PRO A 42 10.84 -4.27 0.86
C PRO A 42 10.78 -2.76 1.10
N ILE A 43 11.12 -1.94 0.11
CA ILE A 43 11.13 -0.47 0.20
C ILE A 43 9.91 0.07 -0.55
N PHE A 44 9.18 1.00 0.08
CA PHE A 44 8.08 1.65 -0.61
C PHE A 44 8.59 2.34 -1.89
N ASN A 45 7.80 2.26 -2.96
CA ASN A 45 8.13 2.87 -4.25
C ASN A 45 6.98 3.74 -4.78
N TYR A 46 5.83 3.73 -4.10
CA TYR A 46 4.70 4.59 -4.38
C TYR A 46 3.84 4.78 -3.13
N GLY A 47 3.27 5.98 -3.00
CA GLY A 47 2.20 6.30 -2.07
C GLY A 47 1.37 7.44 -2.66
N ASN A 48 0.05 7.29 -2.68
CA ASN A 48 -0.83 8.37 -3.10
C ASN A 48 -0.93 9.46 -2.03
N LYS A 49 -1.55 10.59 -2.37
CA LYS A 49 -1.62 11.76 -1.50
C LYS A 49 -2.19 11.43 -0.12
N PHE A 50 -3.30 10.69 -0.07
CA PHE A 50 -3.93 10.33 1.20
C PHE A 50 -3.03 9.45 2.07
N ALA A 51 -2.34 8.45 1.50
CA ALA A 51 -1.40 7.62 2.24
C ALA A 51 -0.23 8.46 2.79
N LEU A 52 0.38 9.30 1.95
CA LEU A 52 1.49 10.17 2.35
C LEU A 52 1.10 11.11 3.50
N GLU A 53 -0.08 11.73 3.42
CA GLU A 53 -0.63 12.58 4.49
C GLU A 53 -0.88 11.79 5.78
N LYS A 54 -1.43 10.57 5.69
CA LYS A 54 -1.68 9.72 6.86
C LYS A 54 -0.41 9.24 7.54
N PHE A 55 0.60 8.87 6.77
CA PHE A 55 1.87 8.44 7.32
C PHE A 55 2.80 9.63 7.66
N GLY A 56 2.52 10.82 7.17
CA GLY A 56 3.29 12.03 7.47
C GLY A 56 4.64 12.11 6.76
N TYR A 57 4.76 11.55 5.55
CA TYR A 57 5.96 11.59 4.72
C TYR A 57 5.69 12.37 3.42
N ASP A 58 6.73 12.98 2.86
CA ASP A 58 6.72 13.32 1.44
C ASP A 58 7.09 12.11 0.57
N ILE A 59 6.95 12.24 -0.75
CA ILE A 59 7.21 11.13 -1.68
C ILE A 59 8.69 10.70 -1.71
N ASP A 60 9.63 11.63 -1.53
CA ASP A 60 11.07 11.35 -1.60
C ASP A 60 11.57 10.61 -0.35
N GLU A 61 10.97 10.88 0.80
CA GLU A 61 11.17 10.15 2.05
C GLU A 61 10.47 8.79 2.02
N TRP A 62 9.21 8.77 1.56
CA TRP A 62 8.40 7.56 1.46
C TRP A 62 9.09 6.52 0.59
N CYS A 63 9.59 6.91 -0.58
CA CYS A 63 10.24 6.00 -1.52
C CYS A 63 11.64 5.51 -1.08
N LYS A 64 12.07 5.85 0.14
CA LYS A 64 13.29 5.34 0.78
C LYS A 64 13.00 4.58 2.06
N LEU A 65 11.72 4.49 2.45
CA LEU A 65 11.30 3.90 3.71
C LEU A 65 11.15 2.37 3.56
N PRO A 66 11.93 1.57 4.31
CA PRO A 66 11.63 0.15 4.47
C PRO A 66 10.21 -0.04 5.01
N SER A 67 9.42 -0.82 4.32
CA SER A 67 7.97 -0.92 4.57
C SER A 67 7.63 -1.47 5.96
N LYS A 68 8.55 -2.21 6.60
CA LYS A 68 8.41 -2.61 8.02
C LYS A 68 8.20 -1.43 8.96
N TYR A 69 8.77 -0.25 8.67
CA TYR A 69 8.66 0.92 9.55
C TYR A 69 7.28 1.59 9.49
N SER A 70 6.38 1.14 8.62
CA SER A 70 4.96 1.51 8.66
C SER A 70 4.17 0.78 9.75
N ALA A 71 4.76 -0.26 10.36
CA ALA A 71 4.14 -1.09 11.39
C ALA A 71 4.91 -0.98 12.72
N GLU A 72 4.18 -1.09 13.83
CA GLU A 72 4.80 -1.19 15.16
C GLU A 72 5.58 -2.49 15.33
N ARG A 73 6.46 -2.53 16.32
CA ARG A 73 7.31 -3.70 16.60
C ARG A 73 6.46 -4.95 16.88
N GLU A 74 5.36 -4.77 17.60
CA GLU A 74 4.42 -5.81 17.98
C GLU A 74 3.62 -6.35 16.78
N GLU A 75 3.50 -5.55 15.71
CA GLU A 75 2.72 -5.86 14.51
C GLU A 75 3.58 -6.49 13.39
N GLN A 76 4.91 -6.55 13.55
CA GLN A 76 5.82 -7.08 12.53
C GLN A 76 5.49 -8.54 12.18
N THR A 77 5.21 -9.38 13.17
CA THR A 77 4.87 -10.80 12.95
C THR A 77 3.61 -10.95 12.09
N GLU A 78 2.55 -10.19 12.41
CA GLU A 78 1.28 -10.24 11.66
C GLU A 78 1.46 -9.69 10.24
N ARG A 79 2.22 -8.59 10.10
CA ARG A 79 2.63 -8.06 8.80
C ARG A 79 3.34 -9.12 7.96
N ASP A 80 4.31 -9.82 8.52
CA ASP A 80 5.10 -10.80 7.77
C ASP A 80 4.25 -12.01 7.34
N ILE A 81 3.32 -12.46 8.20
CA ILE A 81 2.33 -13.49 7.85
C ILE A 81 1.48 -13.02 6.68
N LEU A 82 0.94 -11.80 6.74
CA LEU A 82 0.12 -11.22 5.68
C LEU A 82 0.88 -11.11 4.35
N LEU A 83 2.11 -10.58 4.36
CA LEU A 83 2.89 -10.43 3.13
C LEU A 83 3.24 -11.78 2.51
N LYS A 84 3.55 -12.78 3.33
CA LYS A 84 3.81 -14.15 2.88
C LYS A 84 2.55 -14.80 2.31
N GLU A 85 1.41 -14.66 2.98
CA GLU A 85 0.12 -15.15 2.49
C GLU A 85 -0.25 -14.51 1.15
N THR A 86 -0.05 -13.20 1.04
CA THR A 86 -0.27 -12.45 -0.21
C THR A 86 0.63 -12.96 -1.32
N GLU A 87 1.92 -13.20 -1.00
CA GLU A 87 2.89 -13.74 -1.95
C GLU A 87 2.45 -15.10 -2.49
N GLU A 88 2.00 -16.01 -1.63
CA GLU A 88 1.56 -17.36 -2.01
C GLU A 88 0.21 -17.38 -2.76
N LYS A 89 -0.76 -16.54 -2.35
CA LYS A 89 -2.13 -16.56 -2.87
C LYS A 89 -2.41 -15.56 -3.99
N GLY A 90 -1.51 -14.60 -4.20
CA GLY A 90 -1.66 -13.48 -5.13
C GLY A 90 -2.35 -12.25 -4.51
N PHE A 91 -3.21 -12.45 -3.51
CA PHE A 91 -3.81 -11.36 -2.74
C PHE A 91 -4.27 -11.84 -1.36
N ALA A 92 -4.46 -10.89 -0.45
CA ALA A 92 -5.04 -11.06 0.87
C ALA A 92 -5.98 -9.87 1.15
N LYS A 93 -7.08 -10.10 1.88
CA LYS A 93 -8.12 -9.07 2.14
C LYS A 93 -8.67 -9.18 3.56
N GLU A 94 -9.39 -8.14 3.99
CA GLU A 94 -10.10 -8.09 5.28
C GLU A 94 -9.16 -8.04 6.50
N TYR A 95 -7.92 -7.53 6.31
CA TYR A 95 -6.98 -7.30 7.40
C TYR A 95 -7.18 -5.91 8.00
N ASN A 96 -7.24 -5.84 9.33
CA ASN A 96 -7.14 -4.59 10.05
C ASN A 96 -5.71 -4.48 10.55
N MET A 97 -4.95 -3.54 10.01
CA MET A 97 -3.55 -3.38 10.32
C MET A 97 -3.36 -2.13 11.17
N ARG A 98 -2.64 -2.28 12.27
CA ARG A 98 -2.18 -1.14 13.06
C ARG A 98 -0.92 -0.58 12.40
N ARG A 99 -0.91 0.73 12.19
CA ARG A 99 0.12 1.47 11.46
C ARG A 99 0.62 2.63 12.29
N ILE A 100 1.87 2.98 12.07
CA ILE A 100 2.55 4.08 12.76
C ILE A 100 3.00 5.12 11.74
N SER A 101 2.69 6.39 12.00
CA SER A 101 3.14 7.52 11.19
C SER A 101 4.58 7.91 11.55
N LYS A 102 5.16 8.81 10.74
CA LYS A 102 6.48 9.43 10.99
C LYS A 102 6.58 10.08 12.37
N THR A 103 5.48 10.63 12.88
CA THR A 103 5.42 11.30 14.19
C THR A 103 5.15 10.34 15.35
N GLY A 104 4.97 9.06 15.07
CA GLY A 104 4.61 8.05 16.07
C GLY A 104 3.11 7.96 16.35
N GLU A 105 2.27 8.64 15.57
CA GLU A 105 0.81 8.50 15.69
C GLU A 105 0.38 7.13 15.17
N ILE A 106 -0.42 6.44 15.98
CA ILE A 106 -0.94 5.11 15.66
C ILE A 106 -2.31 5.27 15.02
N PHE A 107 -2.53 4.60 13.89
CA PHE A 107 -3.82 4.53 13.25
C PHE A 107 -4.12 3.12 12.73
N TYR A 108 -5.40 2.86 12.48
CA TYR A 108 -5.85 1.59 11.91
C TYR A 108 -6.11 1.75 10.42
N ALA A 109 -5.37 1.00 9.62
CA ALA A 109 -5.72 0.70 8.24
C ALA A 109 -6.77 -0.43 8.28
N LYS A 110 -8.00 -0.16 7.86
CA LYS A 110 -9.14 -1.09 7.97
C LYS A 110 -9.46 -1.71 6.63
N GLU A 111 -10.00 -2.93 6.65
CA GLU A 111 -10.45 -3.63 5.44
C GLU A 111 -9.37 -3.70 4.36
N CYS A 112 -8.11 -3.84 4.78
CA CYS A 112 -6.98 -3.74 3.89
C CYS A 112 -7.02 -4.87 2.86
N ILE A 113 -6.71 -4.51 1.62
CA ILE A 113 -6.43 -5.48 0.57
C ILE A 113 -4.95 -5.30 0.18
N VAL A 114 -4.22 -6.41 0.14
CA VAL A 114 -2.84 -6.47 -0.33
C VAL A 114 -2.80 -7.42 -1.52
N TRP A 115 -2.06 -7.07 -2.58
CA TRP A 115 -1.93 -7.92 -3.76
C TRP A 115 -0.52 -7.84 -4.35
N ASN A 116 -0.17 -8.91 -5.07
CA ASN A 116 1.10 -9.03 -5.77
C ASN A 116 1.14 -8.12 -7.01
N LEU A 117 2.28 -7.47 -7.21
CA LEU A 117 2.61 -6.75 -8.44
C LEU A 117 3.51 -7.62 -9.30
N VAL A 118 3.13 -7.81 -10.56
CA VAL A 118 3.90 -8.58 -11.54
C VAL A 118 4.33 -7.71 -12.71
N ASP A 119 5.50 -7.99 -13.28
CA ASP A 119 5.96 -7.36 -14.51
C ASP A 119 5.30 -7.97 -15.77
N ALA A 120 5.71 -7.50 -16.95
CA ALA A 120 5.20 -7.98 -18.23
C ALA A 120 5.50 -9.47 -18.52
N ASN A 121 6.47 -10.08 -17.81
CA ASN A 121 6.82 -11.49 -17.93
C ASN A 121 6.12 -12.35 -16.86
N GLY A 122 5.28 -11.74 -16.01
CA GLY A 122 4.63 -12.41 -14.89
C GLY A 122 5.54 -12.62 -13.68
N GLN A 123 6.72 -11.98 -13.64
CA GLN A 123 7.61 -12.05 -12.49
C GLN A 123 7.07 -11.19 -11.36
N LEU A 124 7.00 -11.75 -10.15
CA LEU A 124 6.67 -11.02 -8.93
C LEU A 124 7.74 -9.96 -8.64
N ILE A 125 7.36 -8.69 -8.63
CA ILE A 125 8.27 -7.54 -8.45
C ILE A 125 8.02 -6.76 -7.16
N GLY A 126 6.87 -6.93 -6.53
CA GLY A 126 6.50 -6.19 -5.33
C GLY A 126 5.09 -6.53 -4.87
N GLN A 127 4.58 -5.74 -3.92
CA GLN A 127 3.20 -5.82 -3.46
C GLN A 127 2.62 -4.41 -3.31
N ALA A 128 1.30 -4.31 -3.48
CA ALA A 128 0.55 -3.09 -3.28
C ALA A 128 -0.53 -3.31 -2.23
N ALA A 129 -0.93 -2.23 -1.56
CA ALA A 129 -1.96 -2.26 -0.55
C ALA A 129 -2.92 -1.07 -0.66
N THR A 130 -4.17 -1.30 -0.27
CA THR A 130 -5.22 -0.28 -0.20
C THR A 130 -6.04 -0.41 1.08
N PHE A 131 -6.46 0.73 1.66
CA PHE A 131 -7.27 0.81 2.88
C PHE A 131 -7.94 2.18 3.06
#